data_AF-A0A2G5X5R1-F1
#
_entry.id   AF-A0A2G5X5R1-F1
#
_cell.length_a   1.000
_cell.length_b   1.000
_cell.length_c   1.000
_cell.angle_alpha   90.00
_cell.angle_beta   90.00
_cell.angle_gamma   90.00
#
_symmetry.space_group_name_H-M   'P 1'
#
loop_
_entity.id
_entity.type
_entity.pdbx_description
1 polymer ?
#
loop_
_entity_poly.entity_id
_entity_poly.type
_entity_poly.pdbx_seq_one_letter_code
_entity_poly.pdbx_strand_id
1 'polypeptide(L)'
;MKKISAIVLTMMLVLLAIPTNSLATVFQDVRPQHSAAEEIQYLVENDIIIEKPNAKYRVNEPITRLEASGMIQRALKISVDNRPEVKLSDVKQSHPHYPLIATMVDEGIFMGNEKNEFQPYGNLKRGQMAAVFVRAFNLTGNSTYRFRDVPATYWGLSDIQKLSVNAITTGYLDNTFKPNQTLTRGHFAVFLARILEPDFREQSACYKPNNTPVQTVNVPVTTLWKEPGKSRTVDAYAINKSPDITKWVAAMSLREKQWLVGKLETQAIYGQTVKVLQTKGDWVQVAVVDQKSPKNAAGYPGWMLKNHLTTVYPNYATCDTAMVATKSAALTIDENGKQPFRSISFNTTLPIVNVMDNKLAVQTPADGVKYIDKSAVKIVRADGVMPKPTTQQIMETAKLFDGLTYLWAGTSGFGLDCSGFTYSVYRQHGIDIPRDASVQALNGTLVQKKDLQPGDLLFFAYNKGKGIIHHVGMYAGNGQMIHAPNPKRTVEIIPMTAEPYKSEYVSARRYVK
;
A
#
# COMPACT_ATOMS: atom_id res chain seq x y z
N MET A 1 70.29 7.89 11.49
CA MET A 1 68.87 7.76 11.94
C MET A 1 67.96 8.44 10.91
N LYS A 2 66.80 7.84 10.68
CA LYS A 2 65.99 7.88 9.45
C LYS A 2 65.46 9.27 9.04
N LYS A 3 65.50 9.55 7.73
CA LYS A 3 64.79 10.64 7.03
C LYS A 3 63.29 10.35 7.05
N ILE A 4 62.47 11.36 7.35
CA ILE A 4 61.04 11.38 7.03
C ILE A 4 60.76 12.73 6.37
N SER A 5 60.76 12.74 5.04
CA SER A 5 60.23 13.85 4.24
C SER A 5 58.71 13.66 4.14
N ALA A 6 57.94 14.64 4.61
CA ALA A 6 56.50 14.67 4.45
C ALA A 6 56.16 14.97 2.99
N ILE A 7 55.58 13.98 2.30
CA ILE A 7 54.96 14.16 0.99
C ILE A 7 53.52 14.63 1.24
N VAL A 8 53.26 15.92 0.99
CA VAL A 8 51.90 16.45 0.94
C VAL A 8 51.31 16.07 -0.41
N LEU A 9 50.46 15.04 -0.40
CA LEU A 9 49.70 14.62 -1.57
C LEU A 9 48.48 15.55 -1.73
N THR A 10 48.61 16.62 -2.50
CA THR A 10 47.48 17.44 -2.94
C THR A 10 46.59 16.61 -3.88
N MET A 11 45.54 16.03 -3.32
CA MET A 11 44.50 15.32 -4.05
C MET A 11 43.61 16.35 -4.74
N MET A 12 43.88 16.58 -6.03
CA MET A 12 43.10 17.46 -6.90
C MET A 12 41.72 16.83 -7.13
N LEU A 13 40.71 17.32 -6.42
CA LEU A 13 39.33 16.86 -6.55
C LEU A 13 38.77 17.40 -7.88
N VAL A 14 38.80 16.57 -8.93
CA VAL A 14 38.08 16.85 -10.17
C VAL A 14 36.59 16.66 -9.87
N LEU A 15 35.87 17.76 -9.63
CA LEU A 15 34.41 17.77 -9.67
C LEU A 15 33.99 17.45 -11.11
N LEU A 16 33.69 16.18 -11.38
CA LEU A 16 32.85 15.82 -12.51
C LEU A 16 31.45 16.38 -12.19
N ALA A 17 31.14 17.54 -12.77
CA ALA A 17 29.78 18.02 -12.83
C ALA A 17 28.96 16.95 -13.53
N ILE A 18 28.12 16.23 -12.78
CA ILE A 18 27.12 15.34 -13.37
C ILE A 18 26.18 16.27 -14.14
N PRO A 19 26.09 16.18 -15.48
CA PRO A 19 25.16 17.02 -16.21
C PRO A 19 23.75 16.66 -15.76
N THR A 20 23.10 17.57 -15.04
CA THR A 20 21.66 17.52 -14.87
C THR A 20 21.06 17.87 -16.23
N ASN A 21 20.79 16.87 -17.06
CA ASN A 21 20.02 17.07 -18.27
C ASN A 21 18.59 17.41 -17.86
N SER A 22 18.31 18.69 -17.59
CA SER A 22 16.94 19.18 -17.58
C SER A 22 16.44 19.13 -19.02
N LEU A 23 15.37 18.39 -19.28
CA LEU A 23 14.73 18.41 -20.60
C LEU A 23 14.41 19.85 -20.99
N ALA A 24 14.78 20.23 -22.22
CA ALA A 24 14.46 21.54 -22.74
C ALA A 24 12.93 21.66 -22.88
N THR A 25 12.40 22.85 -22.57
CA THR A 25 10.96 23.12 -22.75
C THR A 25 10.58 22.99 -24.22
N VAL A 26 9.83 21.93 -24.58
CA VAL A 26 9.36 21.69 -25.97
C VAL A 26 8.19 22.63 -26.33
N PHE A 27 7.31 22.90 -25.37
CA PHE A 27 6.14 23.78 -25.52
C PHE A 27 6.01 24.74 -24.34
N GLN A 28 5.50 25.95 -24.56
CA GLN A 28 5.44 27.01 -23.54
C GLN A 28 4.63 26.63 -22.29
N ASP A 29 3.60 25.80 -22.47
CA ASP A 29 2.68 25.36 -21.42
C ASP A 29 3.00 23.96 -20.88
N VAL A 30 4.10 23.32 -21.33
CA VAL A 30 4.59 22.03 -20.84
C VAL A 30 5.91 22.28 -20.10
N ARG A 31 5.83 22.44 -18.78
CA ARG A 31 7.03 22.63 -17.94
C ARG A 31 7.83 21.32 -17.88
N PRO A 32 9.16 21.35 -17.75
CA PRO A 32 9.98 20.13 -17.63
C PRO A 32 9.55 19.21 -16.46
N GLN A 33 8.99 19.76 -15.39
CA GLN A 33 8.50 19.00 -14.23
C GLN A 33 7.04 18.52 -14.39
N HIS A 34 6.40 18.78 -15.53
CA HIS A 34 5.05 18.29 -15.77
C HIS A 34 5.08 16.78 -15.94
N SER A 35 4.11 16.07 -15.35
CA SER A 35 4.01 14.60 -15.37
C SER A 35 3.73 13.97 -16.75
N ALA A 36 3.89 14.73 -17.83
CA ALA A 36 3.69 14.29 -19.20
C ALA A 36 4.80 14.83 -20.12
N ALA A 37 5.80 15.52 -19.56
CA ALA A 37 6.79 16.25 -20.33
C ALA A 37 7.65 15.30 -21.17
N GLU A 38 8.12 14.20 -20.57
CA GLU A 38 8.96 13.21 -21.25
C GLU A 38 8.18 12.49 -22.36
N GLU A 39 6.95 12.07 -22.07
CA GLU A 39 6.09 11.40 -23.05
C GLU A 39 5.71 12.32 -24.21
N ILE A 40 5.42 13.59 -23.94
CA ILE A 40 5.11 14.58 -24.99
C ILE A 40 6.36 14.82 -25.86
N GLN A 41 7.54 14.95 -25.25
CA GLN A 41 8.78 15.11 -26.00
C GLN A 41 9.05 13.92 -26.92
N TYR A 42 8.93 12.69 -26.41
CA TYR A 42 9.06 11.47 -27.20
C TYR A 42 8.12 11.45 -28.42
N LEU A 43 6.86 11.84 -28.22
CA LEU A 43 5.89 11.87 -29.32
C LEU A 43 6.16 12.97 -30.36
N VAL A 44 6.81 14.08 -29.98
CA VAL A 44 7.28 15.10 -30.93
C VAL A 44 8.48 14.58 -31.73
N GLU A 45 9.44 13.95 -31.06
CA GLU A 45 10.65 13.38 -31.70
C GLU A 45 10.33 12.26 -32.70
N ASN A 46 9.16 11.62 -32.55
CA ASN A 46 8.66 10.58 -33.45
C ASN A 46 7.60 11.07 -34.46
N ASP A 47 7.48 12.38 -34.67
CA ASP A 47 6.54 13.01 -35.62
C ASP A 47 5.05 12.68 -35.36
N ILE A 48 4.68 12.31 -34.14
CA ILE A 48 3.29 12.00 -33.75
C ILE A 48 2.55 13.28 -33.31
N ILE A 49 3.24 14.18 -32.61
CA ILE A 49 2.77 15.53 -32.29
C ILE A 49 3.43 16.48 -33.29
N ILE A 50 2.63 17.23 -34.04
CA ILE A 50 3.10 18.04 -35.18
C ILE A 50 2.99 19.56 -34.92
N GLU A 51 2.48 19.93 -33.75
CA GLU A 51 2.41 21.30 -33.28
C GLU A 51 3.82 21.91 -33.20
N LYS A 52 3.96 23.17 -33.63
CA LYS A 52 5.27 23.83 -33.68
C LYS A 52 5.91 23.90 -32.29
N PRO A 53 7.19 23.52 -32.14
CA PRO A 53 7.94 23.74 -30.90
C PRO A 53 7.86 25.20 -30.44
N ASN A 54 7.85 25.43 -29.13
CA ASN A 54 7.66 26.74 -28.49
C ASN A 54 6.28 27.40 -28.71
N ALA A 55 5.30 26.70 -29.29
CA ALA A 55 3.89 27.08 -29.21
C ALA A 55 3.25 26.54 -27.90
N LYS A 56 1.96 26.80 -27.70
CA LYS A 56 1.16 26.13 -26.65
C LYS A 56 0.66 24.79 -27.17
N TYR A 57 1.00 23.69 -26.50
CA TYR A 57 0.48 22.35 -26.77
C TYR A 57 -0.96 22.16 -26.30
N ARG A 58 -1.42 22.96 -25.33
CA ARG A 58 -2.73 22.88 -24.68
C ARG A 58 -2.84 21.63 -23.80
N VAL A 59 -1.81 21.36 -23.00
CA VAL A 59 -1.64 20.09 -22.26
C VAL A 59 -2.80 19.72 -21.34
N ASN A 60 -3.44 20.74 -20.73
CA ASN A 60 -4.55 20.58 -19.80
C ASN A 60 -5.94 20.72 -20.44
N GLU A 61 -6.01 21.04 -21.73
CA GLU A 61 -7.29 21.14 -22.44
C GLU A 61 -7.82 19.76 -22.84
N PRO A 62 -9.15 19.59 -22.95
CA PRO A 62 -9.75 18.39 -23.51
C PRO A 62 -9.21 18.06 -24.91
N ILE A 63 -8.98 16.77 -25.17
CA ILE A 63 -8.64 16.29 -26.52
C ILE A 63 -9.91 15.95 -27.30
N THR A 64 -9.96 16.38 -28.55
CA THR A 64 -11.06 16.02 -29.47
C THR A 64 -10.83 14.66 -30.13
N ARG A 65 -11.90 14.04 -30.63
CA ARG A 65 -11.81 12.79 -31.39
C ARG A 65 -10.95 12.93 -32.64
N LEU A 66 -11.03 14.07 -33.33
CA LEU A 66 -10.22 14.35 -34.51
C LEU A 66 -8.72 14.49 -34.18
N GLU A 67 -8.38 15.19 -33.09
CA GLU A 67 -6.99 15.32 -32.63
C GLU A 67 -6.40 13.96 -32.25
N ALA A 68 -7.15 13.15 -31.48
CA ALA A 68 -6.75 11.80 -31.12
C ALA A 68 -6.57 10.90 -32.35
N SER A 69 -7.45 11.02 -33.35
CA SER A 69 -7.37 10.30 -34.63
C SER A 69 -6.08 10.60 -35.37
N GLY A 70 -5.69 11.88 -35.43
CA GLY A 70 -4.44 12.29 -36.08
C GLY A 70 -3.21 11.70 -35.39
N MET A 71 -3.18 11.73 -34.05
CA MET A 71 -2.06 11.15 -33.29
C MET A 71 -1.97 9.63 -33.49
N ILE A 72 -3.09 8.91 -33.48
CA ILE A 72 -3.10 7.45 -33.71
C ILE A 72 -2.70 7.11 -35.14
N GLN A 73 -3.22 7.82 -36.14
CA GLN A 73 -2.87 7.60 -37.54
C GLN A 73 -1.36 7.73 -37.77
N ARG A 74 -0.72 8.76 -37.19
CA ARG A 74 0.73 8.96 -37.29
C ARG A 74 1.51 7.90 -36.52
N ALA A 75 1.07 7.56 -35.32
CA ALA A 75 1.69 6.49 -34.52
C ALA A 75 1.68 5.13 -35.23
N LEU A 76 0.60 4.81 -35.95
CA LEU A 76 0.46 3.56 -36.71
C LEU A 76 0.97 3.67 -38.15
N LYS A 77 1.36 4.86 -38.61
CA LYS A 77 1.78 5.16 -39.99
C LYS A 77 0.77 4.67 -41.05
N ILE A 78 -0.51 4.81 -40.76
CA ILE A 78 -1.60 4.34 -41.63
C ILE A 78 -1.85 5.35 -42.76
N SER A 79 -1.94 4.88 -44.00
CA SER A 79 -2.28 5.75 -45.15
C SER A 79 -3.73 6.25 -45.08
N VAL A 80 -3.95 7.50 -45.48
CA VAL A 80 -5.30 8.11 -45.55
C VAL A 80 -5.90 8.09 -46.95
N ASP A 81 -5.17 7.57 -47.93
CA ASP A 81 -5.58 7.57 -49.33
C ASP A 81 -6.48 6.38 -49.67
N ASN A 82 -7.32 6.54 -50.69
CA ASN A 82 -8.14 5.48 -51.30
C ASN A 82 -9.03 4.69 -50.31
N ARG A 83 -9.54 5.37 -49.28
CA ARG A 83 -10.45 4.78 -48.29
C ARG A 83 -11.86 4.60 -48.85
N PRO A 84 -12.58 3.52 -48.47
CA PRO A 84 -13.97 3.35 -48.85
C PRO A 84 -14.84 4.48 -48.25
N GLU A 85 -15.93 4.80 -48.94
CA GLU A 85 -16.86 5.81 -48.44
C GLU A 85 -17.55 5.33 -47.16
N VAL A 86 -17.46 6.15 -46.12
CA VAL A 86 -18.12 5.90 -44.83
C VAL A 86 -19.41 6.70 -44.73
N LYS A 87 -20.49 6.04 -44.30
CA LYS A 87 -21.83 6.64 -44.13
C LYS A 87 -21.99 7.17 -42.72
N LEU A 88 -21.52 8.39 -42.49
CA LEU A 88 -21.69 9.12 -41.23
C LEU A 88 -22.76 10.20 -41.39
N SER A 89 -23.56 10.43 -40.35
CA SER A 89 -24.65 11.42 -40.38
C SER A 89 -24.16 12.85 -40.23
N ASP A 90 -23.01 13.07 -39.58
CA ASP A 90 -22.45 14.39 -39.23
C ASP A 90 -21.17 14.77 -40.00
N VAL A 91 -20.64 13.86 -40.84
CA VAL A 91 -19.42 14.12 -41.63
C VAL A 91 -19.67 13.74 -43.09
N LYS A 92 -19.57 14.73 -43.99
CA LYS A 92 -19.67 14.56 -45.45
C LYS A 92 -18.29 14.45 -46.09
N GLN A 93 -18.21 13.90 -47.30
CA GLN A 93 -16.96 13.81 -48.09
C GLN A 93 -16.24 15.15 -48.29
N SER A 94 -16.99 16.25 -48.30
CA SER A 94 -16.43 17.61 -48.40
C SER A 94 -15.79 18.13 -47.11
N HIS A 95 -15.85 17.40 -46.00
CA HIS A 95 -15.23 17.81 -44.75
C HIS A 95 -13.70 17.83 -44.90
N PRO A 96 -12.98 18.88 -44.44
CA PRO A 96 -11.53 19.02 -44.63
C PRO A 96 -10.69 17.85 -44.10
N HIS A 97 -11.20 17.16 -43.08
CA HIS A 97 -10.55 16.00 -42.48
C HIS A 97 -11.23 14.66 -42.81
N TYR A 98 -12.07 14.61 -43.86
CA TYR A 98 -12.77 13.39 -44.26
C TYR A 98 -11.82 12.20 -44.47
N PRO A 99 -10.67 12.31 -45.17
CA PRO A 99 -9.79 11.16 -45.39
C PRO A 99 -9.31 10.50 -44.09
N LEU A 100 -8.93 11.31 -43.08
CA LEU A 100 -8.53 10.82 -41.76
C LEU A 100 -9.71 10.14 -41.03
N ILE A 101 -10.90 10.76 -41.07
CA ILE A 101 -12.09 10.20 -40.41
C ILE A 101 -12.50 8.86 -41.06
N ALA A 102 -12.53 8.81 -42.39
CA ALA A 102 -12.82 7.60 -43.14
C ALA A 102 -11.80 6.50 -42.81
N THR A 103 -10.52 6.84 -42.72
CA THR A 103 -9.45 5.91 -42.30
C THR A 103 -9.73 5.30 -40.93
N MET A 104 -10.05 6.13 -39.92
CA MET A 104 -10.27 5.61 -38.57
C MET A 104 -11.52 4.72 -38.44
N VAL A 105 -12.53 4.95 -39.27
CA VAL A 105 -13.75 4.12 -39.32
C VAL A 105 -13.48 2.81 -40.06
N ASP A 106 -12.79 2.87 -41.20
CA ASP A 106 -12.41 1.72 -42.02
C ASP A 106 -11.52 0.73 -41.25
N GLU A 107 -10.53 1.25 -40.52
CA GLU A 107 -9.66 0.45 -39.63
C GLU A 107 -10.37 -0.02 -38.35
N GLY A 108 -11.63 0.38 -38.13
CA GLY A 108 -12.41 0.03 -36.93
C GLY A 108 -11.90 0.65 -35.62
N ILE A 109 -10.99 1.63 -35.69
CA ILE A 109 -10.37 2.28 -34.54
C ILE A 109 -11.36 3.22 -33.85
N PHE A 110 -11.93 4.16 -34.61
CA PHE A 110 -13.01 5.04 -34.16
C PHE A 110 -14.29 4.72 -34.92
N MET A 111 -15.25 4.13 -34.22
CA MET A 111 -16.58 3.88 -34.76
C MET A 111 -17.53 5.05 -34.48
N GLY A 112 -18.57 5.19 -35.31
CA GLY A 112 -19.68 6.09 -35.06
C GLY A 112 -20.47 5.69 -33.81
N ASN A 113 -21.22 6.65 -33.25
CA ASN A 113 -22.14 6.36 -32.15
C ASN A 113 -23.43 5.66 -32.66
N GLU A 114 -24.40 5.42 -31.79
CA GLU A 114 -25.69 4.79 -32.14
C GLU A 114 -26.51 5.58 -33.17
N LYS A 115 -26.18 6.85 -33.41
CA LYS A 115 -26.77 7.72 -34.43
C LYS A 115 -25.93 7.83 -35.70
N ASN A 116 -24.92 6.95 -35.85
CA ASN A 116 -23.92 7.00 -36.91
C ASN A 116 -23.16 8.34 -37.01
N GLU A 117 -22.99 9.05 -35.89
CA GLU A 117 -22.20 10.28 -35.84
C GLU A 117 -20.76 9.98 -35.40
N PHE A 118 -19.79 10.64 -36.04
CA PHE A 118 -18.39 10.58 -35.63
C PHE A 118 -18.03 11.61 -34.56
N GLN A 119 -18.66 12.78 -34.56
CA GLN A 119 -18.43 13.91 -33.65
C GLN A 119 -16.96 14.35 -33.61
N PRO A 120 -16.38 14.86 -34.72
CA PRO A 120 -14.94 15.12 -34.83
C PRO A 120 -14.40 16.09 -33.77
N TYR A 121 -15.18 17.12 -33.42
CA TYR A 121 -14.84 18.11 -32.39
C TYR A 121 -15.37 17.75 -30.99
N GLY A 122 -16.01 16.58 -30.85
CA GLY A 122 -16.45 16.06 -29.56
C GLY A 122 -15.25 15.63 -28.70
N ASN A 123 -15.34 15.88 -27.40
CA ASN A 123 -14.29 15.53 -26.46
C ASN A 123 -14.27 14.03 -26.16
N LEU A 124 -13.08 13.44 -26.10
CA LEU A 124 -12.91 12.02 -25.84
C LEU A 124 -12.97 11.72 -24.33
N LYS A 125 -13.78 10.74 -23.94
CA LYS A 125 -13.80 10.23 -22.54
C LYS A 125 -12.73 9.16 -22.34
N ARG A 126 -12.27 9.03 -21.10
CA ARG A 126 -11.18 8.09 -20.74
C ARG A 126 -11.49 6.62 -21.02
N GLY A 127 -12.74 6.17 -20.83
CA GLY A 127 -13.19 4.83 -21.20
C GLY A 127 -13.27 4.61 -22.71
N GLN A 128 -13.61 5.65 -23.48
CA GLN A 128 -13.59 5.59 -24.95
C GLN A 128 -12.16 5.49 -25.48
N MET A 129 -11.23 6.26 -24.89
CA MET A 129 -9.80 6.14 -25.20
C MET A 129 -9.28 4.72 -24.98
N ALA A 130 -9.69 4.05 -23.88
CA ALA A 130 -9.26 2.67 -23.63
C ALA A 130 -9.68 1.73 -24.77
N ALA A 131 -10.94 1.78 -25.19
CA ALA A 131 -11.45 0.97 -26.30
C ALA A 131 -10.74 1.30 -27.63
N VAL A 132 -10.50 2.59 -27.90
CA VAL A 132 -9.79 3.05 -29.09
C VAL A 132 -8.35 2.51 -29.13
N PHE A 133 -7.59 2.60 -28.04
CA PHE A 133 -6.23 2.07 -28.01
C PHE A 133 -6.16 0.55 -28.10
N VAL A 134 -7.10 -0.17 -27.49
CA VAL A 134 -7.15 -1.64 -27.63
C VAL A 134 -7.32 -2.04 -29.08
N ARG A 135 -8.22 -1.39 -29.83
CA ARG A 135 -8.42 -1.66 -31.26
C ARG A 135 -7.22 -1.21 -32.09
N ALA A 136 -6.76 0.03 -31.91
CA ALA A 136 -5.67 0.63 -32.67
C ALA A 136 -4.37 -0.18 -32.59
N PHE A 137 -4.04 -0.69 -31.41
CA PHE A 137 -2.76 -1.37 -31.16
C PHE A 137 -2.92 -2.87 -30.92
N ASN A 138 -4.10 -3.43 -31.20
CA ASN A 138 -4.42 -4.85 -30.98
C ASN A 138 -3.97 -5.35 -29.61
N LEU A 139 -4.22 -4.56 -28.55
CA LEU A 139 -3.76 -4.90 -27.21
C LEU A 139 -4.45 -6.19 -26.75
N THR A 140 -3.67 -7.12 -26.21
CA THR A 140 -4.16 -8.41 -25.71
C THR A 140 -3.89 -8.57 -24.22
N GLY A 141 -4.44 -9.61 -23.60
CA GLY A 141 -4.25 -9.90 -22.18
C GLY A 141 -5.56 -9.96 -21.41
N ASN A 142 -5.61 -10.89 -20.46
CA ASN A 142 -6.77 -11.11 -19.61
C ASN A 142 -6.44 -10.72 -18.19
N SER A 143 -7.36 -10.02 -17.52
CA SER A 143 -7.23 -9.65 -16.12
C SER A 143 -8.60 -9.65 -15.45
N THR A 144 -8.66 -10.08 -14.20
CA THR A 144 -9.85 -9.95 -13.34
C THR A 144 -9.79 -8.70 -12.45
N TYR A 145 -8.69 -7.94 -12.55
CA TYR A 145 -8.52 -6.67 -11.85
C TYR A 145 -9.59 -5.67 -12.27
N ARG A 146 -10.09 -4.90 -11.30
CA ARG A 146 -11.14 -3.89 -11.52
C ARG A 146 -10.87 -2.65 -10.71
N PHE A 147 -10.87 -1.50 -11.38
CA PHE A 147 -10.93 -0.21 -10.72
C PHE A 147 -12.27 -0.04 -10.01
N ARG A 148 -12.26 0.67 -8.87
CA ARG A 148 -13.41 0.83 -7.97
C ARG A 148 -14.65 1.41 -8.66
N ASP A 149 -14.46 2.29 -9.63
CA ASP A 149 -15.49 2.97 -10.40
C ASP A 149 -15.80 2.32 -11.75
N VAL A 150 -15.27 1.12 -12.00
CA VAL A 150 -15.54 0.33 -13.21
C VAL A 150 -16.33 -0.94 -12.82
N PRO A 151 -17.68 -0.89 -12.84
CA PRO A 151 -18.53 -2.04 -12.52
C PRO A 151 -18.31 -3.21 -13.50
N ALA A 152 -18.69 -4.44 -13.12
CA ALA A 152 -18.58 -5.62 -13.99
C ALA A 152 -19.42 -5.47 -15.28
N THR A 153 -20.45 -4.64 -15.21
CA THR A 153 -21.38 -4.31 -16.29
C THR A 153 -20.91 -3.13 -17.15
N TYR A 154 -19.76 -2.52 -16.85
CA TYR A 154 -19.26 -1.41 -17.65
C TYR A 154 -18.84 -1.91 -19.04
N TRP A 155 -19.39 -1.32 -20.10
CA TRP A 155 -19.19 -1.77 -21.48
C TRP A 155 -17.71 -1.88 -21.89
N GLY A 156 -16.87 -0.96 -21.42
CA GLY A 156 -15.44 -0.90 -21.71
C GLY A 156 -14.57 -1.63 -20.68
N LEU A 157 -15.16 -2.49 -19.83
CA LEU A 157 -14.43 -3.19 -18.76
C LEU A 157 -13.23 -3.95 -19.30
N SER A 158 -13.46 -4.77 -20.34
CA SER A 158 -12.41 -5.60 -20.94
C SER A 158 -11.27 -4.75 -21.50
N ASP A 159 -11.56 -3.59 -22.08
CA ASP A 159 -10.55 -2.73 -22.67
C ASP A 159 -9.70 -2.04 -21.61
N ILE A 160 -10.35 -1.55 -20.54
CA ILE A 160 -9.67 -0.97 -19.38
C ILE A 160 -8.76 -2.01 -18.71
N GLN A 161 -9.21 -3.27 -18.62
CA GLN A 161 -8.41 -4.37 -18.09
C GLN A 161 -7.18 -4.67 -18.95
N LYS A 162 -7.30 -4.62 -20.28
CA LYS A 162 -6.16 -4.76 -21.20
C LYS A 162 -5.15 -3.64 -21.01
N LEU A 163 -5.58 -2.39 -20.87
CA LEU A 163 -4.66 -1.29 -20.56
C LEU A 163 -3.93 -1.52 -19.23
N SER A 164 -4.63 -2.02 -18.22
CA SER A 164 -4.04 -2.28 -16.90
C SER A 164 -3.04 -3.44 -16.92
N VAL A 165 -3.36 -4.57 -17.57
CA VAL A 165 -2.46 -5.73 -17.65
C VAL A 165 -1.22 -5.46 -18.51
N ASN A 166 -1.32 -4.56 -19.48
CA ASN A 166 -0.19 -4.09 -20.30
C ASN A 166 0.57 -2.92 -19.65
N ALA A 167 0.30 -2.58 -18.38
CA ALA A 167 0.98 -1.51 -17.65
C ALA A 167 0.79 -0.09 -18.21
N ILE A 168 -0.16 0.11 -19.12
CA ILE A 168 -0.42 1.43 -19.73
C ILE A 168 -1.09 2.36 -18.71
N THR A 169 -1.84 1.80 -17.76
CA THR A 169 -2.52 2.55 -16.69
C THR A 169 -2.49 1.82 -15.35
N THR A 170 -2.25 2.57 -14.29
CA THR A 170 -2.43 2.16 -12.89
C THR A 170 -3.67 2.80 -12.25
N GLY A 171 -4.43 3.59 -13.01
CA GLY A 171 -5.56 4.39 -12.52
C GLY A 171 -5.13 5.64 -11.76
N TYR A 172 -6.03 6.19 -10.97
CA TYR A 172 -5.75 7.29 -10.05
C TYR A 172 -5.37 6.75 -8.67
N LEU A 173 -4.83 7.63 -7.82
CA LEU A 173 -4.42 7.33 -6.45
C LEU A 173 -5.55 6.85 -5.53
N ASP A 174 -6.81 6.89 -5.95
CA ASP A 174 -7.97 6.38 -5.20
C ASP A 174 -8.53 5.08 -5.80
N ASN A 175 -7.72 4.40 -6.63
CA ASN A 175 -8.07 3.19 -7.37
C ASN A 175 -9.29 3.37 -8.29
N THR A 176 -9.45 4.56 -8.86
CA THR A 176 -10.45 4.82 -9.90
C THR A 176 -9.78 4.88 -11.27
N PHE A 177 -10.53 4.57 -12.32
CA PHE A 177 -10.12 4.81 -13.70
C PHE A 177 -10.73 6.11 -14.26
N LYS A 178 -11.85 6.56 -13.70
CA LYS A 178 -12.69 7.69 -14.13
C LYS A 178 -13.12 7.55 -15.59
N PRO A 179 -13.78 6.44 -15.96
CA PRO A 179 -14.07 6.10 -17.36
C PRO A 179 -14.95 7.14 -18.08
N ASN A 180 -15.79 7.85 -17.32
CA ASN A 180 -16.71 8.85 -17.86
C ASN A 180 -16.15 10.27 -17.87
N GLN A 181 -14.95 10.49 -17.34
CA GLN A 181 -14.30 11.80 -17.32
C GLN A 181 -13.71 12.10 -18.71
N THR A 182 -13.83 13.35 -19.13
CA THR A 182 -13.16 13.89 -20.32
C THR A 182 -11.64 13.82 -20.16
N LEU A 183 -10.96 13.34 -21.20
CA LEU A 183 -9.51 13.21 -21.24
C LEU A 183 -8.86 14.51 -21.71
N THR A 184 -7.74 14.88 -21.09
CA THR A 184 -6.90 15.99 -21.56
C THR A 184 -5.92 15.52 -22.63
N ARG A 185 -5.40 16.46 -23.41
CA ARG A 185 -4.34 16.19 -24.41
C ARG A 185 -3.10 15.55 -23.78
N GLY A 186 -2.65 16.07 -22.63
CA GLY A 186 -1.52 15.50 -21.89
C GLY A 186 -1.77 14.05 -21.44
N HIS A 187 -2.95 13.73 -20.91
CA HIS A 187 -3.25 12.34 -20.52
C HIS A 187 -3.31 11.40 -21.73
N PHE A 188 -3.83 11.85 -22.87
CA PHE A 188 -3.83 11.03 -24.07
C PHE A 188 -2.40 10.75 -24.56
N ALA A 189 -1.54 11.78 -24.56
CA ALA A 189 -0.12 11.66 -24.89
C ALA A 189 0.60 10.63 -24.01
N VAL A 190 0.43 10.71 -22.69
CA VAL A 190 1.02 9.74 -21.74
C VAL A 190 0.62 8.30 -22.06
N PHE A 191 -0.66 8.04 -22.32
CA PHE A 191 -1.12 6.69 -22.63
C PHE A 191 -0.57 6.18 -23.97
N LEU A 192 -0.56 7.04 -24.99
CA LEU A 192 -0.02 6.70 -26.31
C LEU A 192 1.49 6.41 -26.23
N ALA A 193 2.26 7.28 -25.56
CA ALA A 193 3.68 7.08 -25.38
C ALA A 193 3.97 5.77 -24.65
N ARG A 194 3.24 5.45 -23.57
CA ARG A 194 3.36 4.15 -22.88
C ARG A 194 3.05 2.95 -23.77
N ILE A 195 2.13 3.08 -24.72
CA ILE A 195 1.87 2.00 -25.68
C ILE A 195 3.07 1.80 -26.59
N LEU A 196 3.63 2.89 -27.12
CA LEU A 196 4.69 2.88 -28.12
C LEU A 196 6.09 2.60 -27.55
N GLU A 197 6.35 3.08 -26.34
CA GLU A 197 7.62 2.96 -25.63
C GLU A 197 7.35 2.37 -24.24
N PRO A 198 7.54 1.05 -24.06
CA PRO A 198 7.35 0.36 -22.80
C PRO A 198 8.14 0.93 -21.62
N ASP A 199 9.26 1.62 -21.85
CA ASP A 199 10.05 2.21 -20.76
C ASP A 199 9.31 3.33 -20.00
N PHE A 200 8.31 3.97 -20.62
CA PHE A 200 7.41 4.91 -19.91
C PHE A 200 6.35 4.23 -19.04
N ARG A 201 6.19 2.91 -19.14
CA ARG A 201 5.27 2.17 -18.28
C ARG A 201 5.92 2.10 -16.91
N GLU A 202 5.53 2.99 -16.02
CA GLU A 202 5.88 2.93 -14.59
C GLU A 202 5.26 1.69 -13.91
N GLN A 203 5.70 0.50 -14.28
CA GLN A 203 5.53 -0.69 -13.47
C GLN A 203 6.83 -0.95 -12.76
N SER A 204 6.75 -0.96 -11.44
CA SER A 204 7.84 -1.51 -10.62
C SER A 204 8.22 -2.89 -11.16
N ALA A 205 9.51 -3.16 -11.34
CA ALA A 205 10.01 -4.43 -11.88
C ALA A 205 9.49 -5.67 -11.11
N CYS A 206 8.98 -5.47 -9.90
CA CYS A 206 8.39 -6.48 -9.04
C CYS A 206 6.88 -6.68 -9.22
N TYR A 207 6.21 -5.96 -10.13
CA TYR A 207 4.80 -6.19 -10.47
C TYR A 207 4.65 -7.52 -11.23
N LYS A 208 3.82 -8.40 -10.69
CA LYS A 208 3.44 -9.69 -11.31
C LYS A 208 1.92 -9.87 -11.15
N PRO A 209 1.13 -9.84 -12.23
CA PRO A 209 -0.30 -10.06 -12.15
C PRO A 209 -0.66 -11.33 -11.39
N ASN A 210 -1.61 -11.23 -10.46
CA ASN A 210 -2.15 -12.35 -9.72
C ASN A 210 -3.67 -12.38 -9.92
N ASN A 211 -4.21 -13.51 -10.34
CA ASN A 211 -5.64 -13.68 -10.61
C ASN A 211 -6.43 -14.21 -9.40
N THR A 212 -5.76 -14.52 -8.29
CA THR A 212 -6.38 -14.99 -7.05
C THR A 212 -6.48 -13.84 -6.05
N PRO A 213 -7.70 -13.35 -5.78
CA PRO A 213 -7.88 -12.28 -4.82
C PRO A 213 -7.71 -12.77 -3.37
N VAL A 214 -7.27 -11.86 -2.51
CA VAL A 214 -7.22 -12.03 -1.05
C VAL A 214 -8.06 -10.94 -0.37
N GLN A 215 -8.50 -11.20 0.86
CA GLN A 215 -9.16 -10.18 1.68
C GLN A 215 -8.13 -9.54 2.61
N THR A 216 -8.08 -8.20 2.63
CA THR A 216 -7.11 -7.45 3.43
C THR A 216 -7.78 -6.35 4.23
N VAL A 217 -7.18 -6.01 5.37
CA VAL A 217 -7.62 -4.89 6.20
C VAL A 217 -7.30 -3.56 5.52
N ASN A 218 -8.32 -2.73 5.31
CA ASN A 218 -8.23 -1.44 4.62
C ASN A 218 -8.42 -0.22 5.55
N VAL A 219 -8.27 -0.41 6.86
CA VAL A 219 -8.28 0.65 7.90
C VAL A 219 -6.96 0.62 8.69
N PRO A 220 -6.53 1.71 9.38
CA PRO A 220 -5.28 1.70 10.14
C PRO A 220 -5.13 0.49 11.05
N VAL A 221 -6.20 0.22 11.81
CA VAL A 221 -6.35 -0.90 12.73
C VAL A 221 -7.84 -1.24 12.81
N THR A 222 -8.17 -2.53 12.76
CA THR A 222 -9.50 -3.04 13.07
C THR A 222 -9.42 -3.91 14.31
N THR A 223 -10.33 -3.69 15.25
CA THR A 223 -10.46 -4.53 16.45
C THR A 223 -11.38 -5.70 16.15
N LEU A 224 -10.94 -6.92 16.49
CA LEU A 224 -11.72 -8.14 16.34
C LEU A 224 -12.45 -8.44 17.66
N TRP A 225 -13.76 -8.55 17.56
CA TRP A 225 -14.70 -8.79 18.64
C TRP A 225 -15.01 -10.28 18.77
N LYS A 226 -15.31 -10.72 19.99
CA LYS A 226 -15.76 -12.08 20.25
C LYS A 226 -17.15 -12.35 19.66
N GLU A 227 -18.02 -11.35 19.70
CA GLU A 227 -19.37 -11.39 19.17
C GLU A 227 -19.69 -10.12 18.36
N PRO A 228 -20.42 -10.22 17.24
CA PRO A 228 -20.78 -9.06 16.43
C PRO A 228 -21.86 -8.22 17.12
N GLY A 229 -21.79 -6.90 16.98
CA GLY A 229 -22.82 -5.96 17.43
C GLY A 229 -22.91 -5.77 18.96
N LYS A 230 -21.90 -6.21 19.72
CA LYS A 230 -21.85 -6.06 21.19
C LYS A 230 -21.08 -4.81 21.66
N SER A 231 -20.92 -3.80 20.81
CA SER A 231 -20.19 -2.56 21.12
C SER A 231 -20.98 -1.58 21.98
N ARG A 232 -20.28 -0.70 22.69
CA ARG A 232 -20.84 0.43 23.45
C ARG A 232 -20.71 1.73 22.64
N THR A 233 -21.31 2.81 23.14
CA THR A 233 -21.22 4.14 22.53
C THR A 233 -19.78 4.62 22.36
N VAL A 234 -18.93 4.45 23.38
CA VAL A 234 -17.51 4.85 23.32
C VAL A 234 -16.72 4.08 22.25
N ASP A 235 -17.18 2.87 21.89
CA ASP A 235 -16.51 2.02 20.92
C ASP A 235 -16.75 2.46 19.46
N ALA A 236 -17.62 3.46 19.24
CA ALA A 236 -17.83 4.07 17.93
C ALA A 236 -16.52 4.56 17.27
N TYR A 237 -15.51 4.94 18.05
CA TYR A 237 -14.18 5.28 17.53
C TYR A 237 -13.45 4.08 16.91
N ALA A 238 -13.71 2.85 17.36
CA ALA A 238 -13.09 1.62 16.85
C ALA A 238 -13.94 0.90 15.79
N ILE A 239 -15.24 1.18 15.72
CA ILE A 239 -16.19 0.52 14.82
C ILE A 239 -16.87 1.51 13.84
N ASN A 240 -16.18 2.56 13.43
CA ASN A 240 -16.64 3.41 12.33
C ASN A 240 -15.81 3.17 11.07
N LYS A 241 -16.24 3.70 9.92
CA LYS A 241 -15.58 3.53 8.61
C LYS A 241 -14.09 3.94 8.57
N SER A 242 -13.65 4.79 9.49
CA SER A 242 -12.27 5.30 9.61
C SER A 242 -11.84 5.29 11.08
N PRO A 243 -11.57 4.09 11.64
CA PRO A 243 -11.39 3.91 13.07
C PRO A 243 -10.17 4.70 13.57
N ASP A 244 -10.32 5.28 14.76
CA ASP A 244 -9.33 6.10 15.46
C ASP A 244 -9.07 5.48 16.85
N ILE A 245 -8.14 4.53 16.88
CA ILE A 245 -7.81 3.78 18.10
C ILE A 245 -7.22 4.69 19.17
N THR A 246 -6.44 5.71 18.79
CA THR A 246 -5.89 6.67 19.73
C THR A 246 -6.99 7.42 20.46
N LYS A 247 -7.98 7.96 19.73
CA LYS A 247 -9.15 8.60 20.35
C LYS A 247 -9.97 7.63 21.16
N TRP A 248 -10.15 6.39 20.69
CA TRP A 248 -10.87 5.37 21.43
C TRP A 248 -10.24 5.10 22.81
N VAL A 249 -8.92 4.87 22.83
CA VAL A 249 -8.17 4.61 24.07
C VAL A 249 -8.20 5.81 25.02
N ALA A 250 -8.13 7.03 24.48
CA ALA A 250 -8.19 8.26 25.25
C ALA A 250 -9.60 8.56 25.82
N ALA A 251 -10.66 8.23 25.06
CA ALA A 251 -12.04 8.50 25.45
C ALA A 251 -12.57 7.52 26.51
N MET A 252 -12.01 6.31 26.61
CA MET A 252 -12.47 5.31 27.57
C MET A 252 -12.01 5.61 29.01
N SER A 253 -12.95 5.59 29.94
CA SER A 253 -12.68 5.46 31.37
C SER A 253 -12.00 4.13 31.69
N LEU A 254 -11.41 4.02 32.89
CA LEU A 254 -10.80 2.76 33.34
C LEU A 254 -11.81 1.59 33.35
N ARG A 255 -13.04 1.82 33.83
CA ARG A 255 -14.10 0.79 33.86
C ARG A 255 -14.43 0.33 32.44
N GLU A 256 -14.43 1.23 31.48
CA GLU A 256 -14.66 0.89 30.09
C GLU A 256 -13.49 0.10 29.47
N LYS A 257 -12.24 0.44 29.79
CA LYS A 257 -11.08 -0.34 29.36
C LYS A 257 -11.11 -1.76 29.95
N GLN A 258 -11.49 -1.90 31.22
CA GLN A 258 -11.63 -3.20 31.89
C GLN A 258 -12.78 -4.04 31.31
N TRP A 259 -13.88 -3.41 30.89
CA TRP A 259 -15.01 -4.11 30.28
C TRP A 259 -14.64 -4.81 28.95
N LEU A 260 -13.61 -4.34 28.24
CA LEU A 260 -13.15 -4.97 26.99
C LEU A 260 -12.61 -6.40 27.19
N VAL A 261 -12.18 -6.73 28.41
CA VAL A 261 -11.63 -8.06 28.74
C VAL A 261 -12.68 -9.13 28.48
N GLY A 262 -12.36 -10.08 27.61
CA GLY A 262 -13.27 -11.14 27.18
C GLY A 262 -14.34 -10.71 26.15
N LYS A 263 -14.31 -9.45 25.69
CA LYS A 263 -15.17 -8.94 24.59
C LYS A 263 -14.43 -8.86 23.26
N LEU A 264 -13.12 -8.74 23.31
CA LEU A 264 -12.24 -8.66 22.14
C LEU A 264 -11.34 -9.89 22.06
N GLU A 265 -10.96 -10.23 20.83
CA GLU A 265 -10.09 -11.35 20.47
C GLU A 265 -8.66 -10.87 20.15
N THR A 266 -8.52 -9.95 19.20
CA THR A 266 -7.23 -9.38 18.78
C THR A 266 -7.46 -8.08 17.99
N GLN A 267 -6.42 -7.50 17.40
CA GLN A 267 -6.51 -6.49 16.35
C GLN A 267 -5.78 -6.95 15.10
N ALA A 268 -6.22 -6.47 13.93
CA ALA A 268 -5.49 -6.58 12.68
C ALA A 268 -5.18 -5.18 12.12
N ILE A 269 -4.01 -5.00 11.51
CA ILE A 269 -3.50 -3.70 11.05
C ILE A 269 -3.59 -3.56 9.52
N TYR A 270 -3.47 -2.34 9.02
CA TYR A 270 -3.57 -2.02 7.59
C TYR A 270 -2.71 -2.95 6.71
N GLY A 271 -3.30 -3.49 5.66
CA GLY A 271 -2.65 -4.42 4.73
C GLY A 271 -2.57 -5.88 5.19
N GLN A 272 -2.90 -6.21 6.45
CA GLN A 272 -2.91 -7.61 6.88
C GLN A 272 -3.98 -8.42 6.15
N THR A 273 -3.59 -9.63 5.74
CA THR A 273 -4.47 -10.56 5.05
C THR A 273 -5.31 -11.34 6.04
N VAL A 274 -6.58 -11.53 5.71
CA VAL A 274 -7.54 -12.30 6.49
C VAL A 274 -8.26 -13.33 5.62
N LYS A 275 -8.69 -14.44 6.22
CA LYS A 275 -9.63 -15.38 5.61
C LYS A 275 -11.02 -15.13 6.15
N VAL A 276 -11.98 -14.82 5.29
CA VAL A 276 -13.40 -14.69 5.69
C VAL A 276 -13.94 -16.08 6.03
N LEU A 277 -14.53 -16.21 7.22
CA LEU A 277 -15.12 -17.46 7.72
C LEU A 277 -16.64 -17.45 7.54
N GLN A 278 -17.29 -16.34 7.93
CA GLN A 278 -18.74 -16.15 7.78
C GLN A 278 -19.12 -14.67 7.87
N THR A 279 -20.34 -14.31 7.43
CA THR A 279 -20.87 -12.94 7.45
C THR A 279 -22.22 -12.90 8.16
N LYS A 280 -22.46 -11.85 8.96
CA LYS A 280 -23.73 -11.59 9.65
C LYS A 280 -24.03 -10.08 9.64
N GLY A 281 -24.91 -9.66 8.74
CA GLY A 281 -25.21 -8.23 8.53
C GLY A 281 -23.95 -7.46 8.13
N ASP A 282 -23.69 -6.35 8.80
CA ASP A 282 -22.49 -5.51 8.59
C ASP A 282 -21.21 -6.08 9.21
N TRP A 283 -21.31 -7.21 9.91
CA TRP A 283 -20.18 -7.87 10.55
C TRP A 283 -19.71 -9.09 9.76
N VAL A 284 -18.41 -9.32 9.78
CA VAL A 284 -17.75 -10.47 9.17
C VAL A 284 -16.85 -11.12 10.21
N GLN A 285 -16.95 -12.44 10.33
CA GLN A 285 -15.99 -13.22 11.10
C GLN A 285 -14.83 -13.60 10.17
N VAL A 286 -13.62 -13.33 10.61
CA VAL A 286 -12.41 -13.59 9.85
C VAL A 286 -11.41 -14.36 10.70
N ALA A 287 -10.42 -14.98 10.05
CA ALA A 287 -9.17 -15.43 10.66
C ALA A 287 -8.03 -14.55 10.16
N VAL A 288 -7.27 -13.92 11.07
CA VAL A 288 -6.08 -13.11 10.73
C VAL A 288 -4.91 -14.05 10.46
N VAL A 289 -4.49 -14.14 9.20
CA VAL A 289 -3.67 -15.25 8.68
C VAL A 289 -2.32 -15.36 9.38
N ASP A 290 -1.69 -14.22 9.65
CA ASP A 290 -0.35 -14.16 10.23
C ASP A 290 -0.33 -14.21 11.77
N GLN A 291 -1.51 -14.24 12.41
CA GLN A 291 -1.64 -14.43 13.85
C GLN A 291 -1.95 -15.89 14.15
N LYS A 292 -0.90 -16.67 14.42
CA LYS A 292 -1.03 -18.11 14.74
C LYS A 292 -1.80 -18.28 16.05
N SER A 293 -2.81 -19.16 16.02
CA SER A 293 -3.66 -19.48 17.16
C SER A 293 -4.19 -20.92 17.07
N PRO A 294 -4.28 -21.66 18.19
CA PRO A 294 -4.93 -22.96 18.21
C PRO A 294 -6.45 -22.88 17.99
N LYS A 295 -7.05 -21.68 18.06
CA LYS A 295 -8.50 -21.48 17.90
C LYS A 295 -8.98 -21.77 16.47
N ASN A 296 -8.13 -21.58 15.46
CA ASN A 296 -8.47 -21.84 14.06
C ASN A 296 -7.19 -22.01 13.22
N ALA A 297 -7.14 -23.06 12.40
CA ALA A 297 -5.97 -23.36 11.58
C ALA A 297 -5.63 -22.29 10.52
N ALA A 298 -6.61 -21.47 10.12
CA ALA A 298 -6.41 -20.41 9.12
C ALA A 298 -5.85 -19.11 9.71
N GLY A 299 -5.71 -18.99 11.03
CA GLY A 299 -5.27 -17.76 11.71
C GLY A 299 -6.14 -17.41 12.92
N TYR A 300 -5.96 -16.21 13.50
CA TYR A 300 -6.67 -15.83 14.73
C TYR A 300 -8.11 -15.40 14.43
N PRO A 301 -9.14 -16.10 14.95
CA PRO A 301 -10.53 -15.82 14.59
C PRO A 301 -11.12 -14.64 15.38
N GLY A 302 -12.02 -13.88 14.76
CA GLY A 302 -12.84 -12.86 15.44
C GLY A 302 -13.73 -12.06 14.48
N TRP A 303 -14.65 -11.28 15.04
CA TRP A 303 -15.64 -10.48 14.29
C TRP A 303 -15.18 -9.04 14.09
N MET A 304 -15.31 -8.52 12.88
CA MET A 304 -15.02 -7.13 12.56
C MET A 304 -16.09 -6.56 11.62
N LEU A 305 -16.07 -5.25 11.38
CA LEU A 305 -16.95 -4.66 10.38
C LEU A 305 -16.51 -5.03 8.97
N LYS A 306 -17.47 -5.39 8.13
CA LYS A 306 -17.23 -5.79 6.74
C LYS A 306 -16.61 -4.67 5.91
N ASN A 307 -16.97 -3.41 6.17
CA ASN A 307 -16.44 -2.24 5.47
C ASN A 307 -14.99 -1.88 5.83
N HIS A 308 -14.39 -2.58 6.79
CA HIS A 308 -12.95 -2.49 7.09
C HIS A 308 -12.11 -3.39 6.16
N LEU A 309 -12.73 -4.25 5.35
CA LEU A 309 -12.05 -5.11 4.39
C LEU A 309 -12.09 -4.56 2.98
N THR A 310 -11.08 -4.93 2.20
CA THR A 310 -11.07 -4.78 0.75
C THR A 310 -10.50 -6.03 0.09
N THR A 311 -10.95 -6.28 -1.13
CA THR A 311 -10.40 -7.33 -1.99
C THR A 311 -9.14 -6.79 -2.68
N VAL A 312 -8.04 -7.53 -2.58
CA VAL A 312 -6.74 -7.18 -3.19
C VAL A 312 -6.27 -8.32 -4.06
N TYR A 313 -5.75 -7.98 -5.24
CA TYR A 313 -4.94 -8.89 -6.02
C TYR A 313 -3.48 -8.63 -5.65
N PRO A 314 -2.73 -9.62 -5.13
CA PRO A 314 -1.40 -9.41 -4.61
C PRO A 314 -0.37 -9.31 -5.75
N ASN A 315 -0.58 -8.32 -6.63
CA ASN A 315 0.21 -8.09 -7.84
C ASN A 315 1.64 -7.61 -7.54
N TYR A 316 1.90 -7.21 -6.30
CA TYR A 316 3.19 -6.71 -5.83
C TYR A 316 3.82 -7.65 -4.78
N ALA A 317 3.39 -8.92 -4.76
CA ALA A 317 3.88 -9.90 -3.78
C ALA A 317 5.39 -10.18 -3.90
N THR A 318 6.00 -9.91 -5.06
CA THR A 318 7.43 -10.06 -5.29
C THR A 318 8.23 -8.78 -5.07
N CYS A 319 7.60 -7.73 -4.54
CA CYS A 319 8.29 -6.49 -4.19
C CYS A 319 8.88 -6.58 -2.79
N ASP A 320 9.97 -5.85 -2.57
CA ASP A 320 10.40 -5.49 -1.22
C ASP A 320 9.25 -4.75 -0.52
N THR A 321 9.19 -4.84 0.81
CA THR A 321 8.12 -4.23 1.59
C THR A 321 8.70 -3.21 2.58
N ALA A 322 7.96 -2.12 2.77
CA ALA A 322 8.21 -1.15 3.82
C ALA A 322 7.45 -1.61 5.07
N MET A 323 8.18 -1.98 6.12
CA MET A 323 7.64 -2.36 7.41
C MET A 323 7.79 -1.22 8.42
N VAL A 324 6.68 -0.69 8.92
CA VAL A 324 6.70 0.45 9.87
C VAL A 324 7.45 0.09 11.15
N ALA A 325 8.51 0.86 11.44
CA ALA A 325 9.44 0.63 12.56
C ALA A 325 9.26 1.62 13.72
N THR A 326 8.45 2.67 13.55
CA THR A 326 8.01 3.60 14.61
C THR A 326 6.64 3.18 15.16
N LYS A 327 6.20 3.74 16.31
CA LYS A 327 4.84 3.45 16.85
C LYS A 327 3.74 3.61 15.79
N SER A 328 3.87 4.65 14.97
CA SER A 328 3.05 4.87 13.79
C SER A 328 3.83 5.65 12.74
N ALA A 329 3.41 5.53 11.48
CA ALA A 329 3.94 6.31 10.37
C ALA A 329 2.82 6.97 9.57
N ALA A 330 3.07 8.18 9.07
CA ALA A 330 2.13 8.87 8.20
C ALA A 330 2.33 8.42 6.74
N LEU A 331 1.23 8.12 6.07
CA LEU A 331 1.14 8.04 4.62
C LEU A 331 0.69 9.39 4.06
N THR A 332 1.29 9.81 2.95
CA THR A 332 0.91 11.03 2.23
C THR A 332 0.48 10.71 0.80
N ILE A 333 -0.39 11.57 0.26
CA ILE A 333 -0.90 11.46 -1.11
C ILE A 333 0.19 11.88 -2.11
N ASP A 334 0.98 12.89 -1.76
CA ASP A 334 2.08 13.43 -2.55
C ASP A 334 3.46 13.04 -2.00
N GLU A 335 4.44 13.03 -2.89
CA GLU A 335 5.85 12.76 -2.59
C GLU A 335 6.44 13.81 -1.64
N ASN A 336 5.98 15.06 -1.68
CA ASN A 336 6.51 16.15 -0.85
C ASN A 336 5.96 16.14 0.58
N GLY A 337 4.97 15.29 0.86
CA GLY A 337 4.41 15.08 2.19
C GLY A 337 3.43 16.16 2.66
N LYS A 338 2.96 17.03 1.76
CA LYS A 338 2.09 18.16 2.12
C LYS A 338 0.64 17.76 2.30
N GLN A 339 0.21 16.66 1.67
CA GLN A 339 -1.15 16.15 1.71
C GLN A 339 -1.20 14.85 2.52
N PRO A 340 -1.58 14.92 3.81
CA PRO A 340 -1.70 13.73 4.63
C PRO A 340 -2.82 12.83 4.11
N PHE A 341 -2.58 11.52 4.16
CA PHE A 341 -3.59 10.52 3.88
C PHE A 341 -4.08 9.85 5.16
N ARG A 342 -3.16 9.21 5.91
CA ARG A 342 -3.50 8.37 7.07
C ARG A 342 -2.28 8.04 7.92
N SER A 343 -2.46 7.89 9.22
CA SER A 343 -1.45 7.25 10.10
C SER A 343 -1.69 5.73 10.18
N ILE A 344 -0.63 4.94 9.99
CA ILE A 344 -0.65 3.46 10.05
C ILE A 344 0.21 2.96 11.20
N SER A 345 -0.14 1.80 11.74
CA SER A 345 0.51 1.22 12.92
C SER A 345 1.92 0.71 12.61
N PHE A 346 2.77 0.69 13.64
CA PHE A 346 3.88 -0.25 13.76
C PHE A 346 3.55 -1.65 13.22
N ASN A 347 4.54 -2.32 12.60
CA ASN A 347 4.44 -3.60 11.89
C ASN A 347 3.59 -3.60 10.61
N THR A 348 2.95 -2.49 10.20
CA THR A 348 2.28 -2.46 8.89
C THR A 348 3.31 -2.65 7.78
N THR A 349 3.06 -3.62 6.89
CA THR A 349 3.91 -3.95 5.75
C THR A 349 3.20 -3.60 4.44
N LEU A 350 3.80 -2.75 3.61
CA LEU A 350 3.27 -2.38 2.29
C LEU A 350 4.33 -2.60 1.20
N PRO A 351 3.97 -3.15 0.02
CA PRO A 351 4.91 -3.31 -1.09
C PRO A 351 5.50 -1.98 -1.55
N ILE A 352 6.82 -1.92 -1.73
CA ILE A 352 7.56 -0.78 -2.27
C ILE A 352 7.50 -0.86 -3.79
N VAL A 353 6.93 0.17 -4.42
CA VAL A 353 6.85 0.26 -5.88
C VAL A 353 7.91 1.19 -6.46
N ASN A 354 8.39 2.17 -5.68
CA ASN A 354 9.49 3.04 -6.06
C ASN A 354 10.27 3.52 -4.83
N VAL A 355 11.57 3.78 -5.01
CA VAL A 355 12.50 4.25 -3.98
C VAL A 355 13.04 5.62 -4.40
N MET A 356 12.76 6.66 -3.63
CA MET A 356 13.30 8.02 -3.80
C MET A 356 14.32 8.29 -2.69
N ASP A 357 15.02 9.43 -2.66
CA ASP A 357 16.07 9.70 -1.66
C ASP A 357 15.61 9.49 -0.20
N ASN A 358 14.58 10.22 0.23
CA ASN A 358 14.08 10.21 1.62
C ASN A 358 12.73 9.50 1.79
N LYS A 359 12.09 9.07 0.69
CA LYS A 359 10.76 8.48 0.70
C LYS A 359 10.68 7.18 -0.07
N LEU A 360 9.65 6.41 0.24
CA LEU A 360 9.24 5.23 -0.53
C LEU A 360 7.84 5.47 -1.07
N ALA A 361 7.63 5.12 -2.33
CA ALA A 361 6.30 4.93 -2.87
C ALA A 361 5.85 3.50 -2.55
N VAL A 362 4.72 3.35 -1.87
CA VAL A 362 4.20 2.07 -1.42
C VAL A 362 2.79 1.82 -1.95
N GLN A 363 2.52 0.59 -2.37
CA GLN A 363 1.18 0.17 -2.79
C GLN A 363 0.31 -0.07 -1.56
N THR A 364 -0.80 0.65 -1.47
CA THR A 364 -1.82 0.43 -0.44
C THR A 364 -2.86 -0.62 -0.89
N PRO A 365 -3.65 -1.20 0.04
CA PRO A 365 -4.65 -2.21 -0.30
C PRO A 365 -5.71 -1.74 -1.31
N ALA A 366 -6.32 -0.56 -1.11
CA ALA A 366 -7.40 -0.08 -1.97
C ALA A 366 -7.18 1.33 -2.55
N ASP A 367 -6.18 2.05 -2.07
CA ASP A 367 -6.03 3.49 -2.32
C ASP A 367 -4.75 3.74 -3.14
N GLY A 368 -4.42 2.86 -4.09
CA GLY A 368 -3.27 3.02 -4.98
C GLY A 368 -1.94 3.26 -4.25
N VAL A 369 -1.04 3.99 -4.90
CA VAL A 369 0.27 4.35 -4.35
C VAL A 369 0.13 5.48 -3.32
N LYS A 370 0.89 5.39 -2.24
CA LYS A 370 1.09 6.44 -1.23
C LYS A 370 2.57 6.56 -0.90
N TYR A 371 2.93 7.63 -0.20
CA TYR A 371 4.31 7.90 0.16
C TYR A 371 4.53 7.78 1.66
N ILE A 372 5.66 7.19 2.04
CA ILE A 372 6.08 7.04 3.44
C ILE A 372 7.56 7.44 3.58
N ASP A 373 7.91 8.07 4.70
CA ASP A 373 9.29 8.44 4.99
C ASP A 373 10.15 7.19 5.25
N LYS A 374 11.32 7.12 4.61
CA LYS A 374 12.26 6.01 4.79
C LYS A 374 12.70 5.84 6.24
N SER A 375 12.82 6.93 6.99
CA SER A 375 13.21 6.91 8.40
C SER A 375 12.18 6.25 9.33
N ALA A 376 10.93 6.12 8.88
CA ALA A 376 9.86 5.52 9.66
C ALA A 376 9.72 4.00 9.45
N VAL A 377 10.49 3.41 8.53
CA VAL A 377 10.31 2.03 8.07
C VAL A 377 11.63 1.27 8.00
N LYS A 378 11.53 -0.05 8.09
CA LYS A 378 12.57 -1.01 7.70
C LYS A 378 12.17 -1.59 6.34
N ILE A 379 13.10 -1.64 5.40
CA ILE A 379 12.90 -2.36 4.14
C ILE A 379 13.13 -3.85 4.39
N VAL A 380 12.13 -4.67 4.07
CA VAL A 380 12.18 -6.13 4.12
C VAL A 380 12.18 -6.64 2.68
N ARG A 381 13.18 -7.44 2.33
CA ARG A 381 13.33 -7.97 0.97
C ARG A 381 12.20 -8.92 0.60
N ALA A 382 11.90 -9.02 -0.69
CA ALA A 382 10.85 -9.89 -1.22
C ALA A 382 11.04 -11.39 -0.89
N ASP A 383 12.28 -11.83 -0.65
CA ASP A 383 12.59 -13.18 -0.18
C ASP A 383 12.11 -13.46 1.25
N GLY A 384 11.65 -12.43 1.98
CA GLY A 384 11.16 -12.50 3.34
C GLY A 384 12.24 -12.81 4.38
N VAL A 385 13.51 -12.90 3.99
CA VAL A 385 14.60 -13.28 4.89
C VAL A 385 15.06 -12.05 5.65
N MET A 386 14.68 -11.98 6.93
CA MET A 386 15.23 -10.99 7.85
C MET A 386 16.51 -11.52 8.51
N PRO A 387 17.55 -10.67 8.67
CA PRO A 387 18.69 -11.01 9.51
C PRO A 387 18.22 -11.36 10.93
N LYS A 388 18.85 -12.37 11.53
CA LYS A 388 18.58 -12.71 12.94
C LYS A 388 18.81 -11.47 13.82
N PRO A 389 17.85 -11.07 14.66
CA PRO A 389 18.04 -9.91 15.51
C PRO A 389 19.01 -10.21 16.64
N THR A 390 19.76 -9.19 17.05
CA THR A 390 20.46 -9.20 18.34
C THR A 390 19.46 -8.95 19.48
N THR A 391 19.83 -9.35 20.70
CA THR A 391 19.03 -9.03 21.90
C THR A 391 18.90 -7.52 22.10
N GLN A 392 19.92 -6.74 21.75
CA GLN A 392 19.89 -5.28 21.78
C GLN A 392 18.81 -4.71 20.85
N GLN A 393 18.72 -5.18 19.59
CA GLN A 393 17.70 -4.71 18.64
C GLN A 393 16.28 -5.02 19.11
N ILE A 394 16.07 -6.19 19.73
CA ILE A 394 14.78 -6.55 20.34
C ILE A 394 14.45 -5.58 21.47
N MET A 395 15.41 -5.29 22.35
CA MET A 395 15.21 -4.37 23.47
C MET A 395 14.99 -2.92 23.03
N GLU A 396 15.69 -2.45 22.00
CA GLU A 396 15.46 -1.13 21.40
C GLU A 396 14.04 -1.02 20.85
N THR A 397 13.57 -2.06 20.14
CA THR A 397 12.19 -2.13 19.64
C THR A 397 11.18 -2.15 20.78
N ALA A 398 11.43 -2.93 21.84
CA ALA A 398 10.57 -2.99 23.02
C ALA A 398 10.45 -1.62 23.71
N LYS A 399 11.59 -0.92 23.87
CA LYS A 399 11.67 0.41 24.51
C LYS A 399 10.95 1.50 23.72
N LEU A 400 10.75 1.34 22.41
CA LEU A 400 9.91 2.28 21.65
C LEU A 400 8.55 2.45 22.31
N PHE A 401 7.98 1.38 22.88
CA PHE A 401 6.64 1.39 23.44
C PHE A 401 6.55 1.87 24.88
N ASP A 402 7.67 2.18 25.55
CA ASP A 402 7.63 2.70 26.92
C ASP A 402 6.68 3.91 27.01
N GLY A 403 5.83 3.91 28.05
CA GLY A 403 4.76 4.89 28.24
C GLY A 403 3.52 4.72 27.33
N LEU A 404 3.45 3.74 26.43
CA LEU A 404 2.24 3.48 25.62
C LEU A 404 1.12 2.89 26.49
N THR A 405 -0.11 3.38 26.34
CA THR A 405 -1.26 2.93 27.14
C THR A 405 -1.62 1.48 26.84
N TYR A 406 -1.94 0.72 27.89
CA TYR A 406 -2.48 -0.63 27.76
C TYR A 406 -3.87 -0.62 27.09
N LEU A 407 -4.08 -1.54 26.14
CA LEU A 407 -5.37 -1.81 25.54
C LEU A 407 -5.57 -3.33 25.43
N TRP A 408 -6.62 -3.88 26.06
CA TRP A 408 -6.97 -5.30 25.91
C TRP A 408 -7.15 -5.66 24.43
N ALA A 409 -6.62 -6.81 24.01
CA ALA A 409 -6.55 -7.29 22.63
C ALA A 409 -5.66 -6.45 21.69
N GLY A 410 -5.02 -5.38 22.18
CA GLY A 410 -4.20 -4.47 21.39
C GLY A 410 -2.95 -5.13 20.82
N THR A 411 -2.70 -4.94 19.52
CA THR A 411 -1.49 -5.41 18.80
C THR A 411 -0.84 -4.32 17.94
N SER A 412 -1.25 -3.06 18.13
CA SER A 412 -0.83 -1.93 17.31
C SER A 412 -0.05 -0.90 18.12
N GLY A 413 0.70 -0.03 17.45
CA GLY A 413 1.43 1.06 18.12
C GLY A 413 0.53 2.16 18.71
N PHE A 414 -0.79 2.01 18.62
CA PHE A 414 -1.79 2.86 19.27
C PHE A 414 -2.28 2.30 20.62
N GLY A 415 -1.95 1.05 20.94
CA GLY A 415 -2.31 0.39 22.20
C GLY A 415 -2.03 -1.10 22.17
N LEU A 416 -1.48 -1.63 23.26
CA LEU A 416 -1.00 -3.01 23.36
C LEU A 416 -1.53 -3.70 24.62
N ASP A 417 -1.84 -4.99 24.53
CA ASP A 417 -1.86 -5.86 25.71
C ASP A 417 -0.52 -6.57 25.92
N CYS A 418 -0.38 -7.32 27.01
CA CYS A 418 0.89 -7.96 27.39
C CYS A 418 1.46 -8.86 26.28
N SER A 419 0.61 -9.73 25.73
CA SER A 419 0.98 -10.67 24.66
C SER A 419 1.03 -10.05 23.27
N GLY A 420 0.22 -9.02 23.01
CA GLY A 420 0.27 -8.23 21.80
C GLY A 420 1.54 -7.40 21.73
N PHE A 421 2.05 -6.91 22.86
CA PHE A 421 3.34 -6.24 22.95
C PHE A 421 4.50 -7.18 22.57
N THR A 422 4.59 -8.35 23.20
CA THR A 422 5.66 -9.32 22.88
C THR A 422 5.54 -9.82 21.44
N TYR A 423 4.31 -10.12 20.98
CA TYR A 423 4.01 -10.49 19.61
C TYR A 423 4.52 -9.44 18.62
N SER A 424 4.17 -8.17 18.84
CA SER A 424 4.52 -7.10 17.92
C SER A 424 6.03 -6.84 17.90
N VAL A 425 6.71 -6.87 19.06
CA VAL A 425 8.17 -6.69 19.12
C VAL A 425 8.90 -7.78 18.34
N TYR A 426 8.55 -9.05 18.54
CA TYR A 426 9.21 -10.16 17.83
C TYR A 426 8.90 -10.19 16.34
N ARG A 427 7.68 -9.82 15.95
CA ARG A 427 7.27 -9.73 14.55
C ARG A 427 8.11 -8.74 13.72
N GLN A 428 8.49 -7.60 14.30
CA GLN A 428 9.36 -6.61 13.65
C GLN A 428 10.72 -7.18 13.21
N HIS A 429 11.12 -8.31 13.81
CA HIS A 429 12.35 -9.02 13.53
C HIS A 429 12.14 -10.35 12.81
N GLY A 430 10.96 -10.58 12.25
CA GLY A 430 10.65 -11.79 11.47
C GLY A 430 10.46 -13.05 12.31
N ILE A 431 10.23 -12.90 13.61
CA ILE A 431 10.00 -14.02 14.52
C ILE A 431 8.50 -14.06 14.85
N ASP A 432 7.77 -14.93 14.17
CA ASP A 432 6.34 -15.13 14.42
C ASP A 432 6.14 -15.97 15.69
N ILE A 433 5.71 -15.30 16.76
CA ILE A 433 5.28 -15.96 17.99
C ILE A 433 3.75 -16.02 18.07
N PRO A 434 3.17 -16.96 18.84
CA PRO A 434 1.72 -17.00 19.05
C PRO A 434 1.16 -15.69 19.62
N ARG A 435 -0.09 -15.36 19.29
CA ARG A 435 -0.73 -14.11 19.75
C ARG A 435 -1.04 -14.09 21.25
N ASP A 436 -1.39 -15.22 21.86
CA ASP A 436 -1.86 -15.28 23.26
C ASP A 436 -0.73 -15.71 24.21
N ALA A 437 -0.66 -15.08 25.40
CA ALA A 437 0.37 -15.36 26.42
C ALA A 437 0.45 -16.86 26.80
N SER A 438 -0.70 -17.51 26.99
CA SER A 438 -0.76 -18.94 27.34
C SER A 438 -0.16 -19.84 26.27
N VAL A 439 -0.30 -19.47 25.00
CA VAL A 439 0.28 -20.22 23.86
C VAL A 439 1.76 -19.87 23.69
N GLN A 440 2.14 -18.60 23.89
CA GLN A 440 3.54 -18.18 23.91
C GLN A 440 4.35 -18.95 24.98
N ALA A 441 3.77 -19.25 26.13
CA ALA A 441 4.41 -19.98 27.22
C ALA A 441 4.70 -21.46 26.92
N LEU A 442 4.06 -22.03 25.90
CA LEU A 442 4.22 -23.42 25.47
C LEU A 442 5.16 -23.57 24.27
N ASN A 443 5.60 -22.45 23.68
CA ASN A 443 6.43 -22.42 22.48
C ASN A 443 7.78 -21.76 22.78
N GLY A 444 8.75 -21.95 21.87
CA GLY A 444 10.13 -21.52 22.08
C GLY A 444 10.91 -22.42 23.06
N THR A 445 12.16 -22.09 23.30
CA THR A 445 13.05 -22.87 24.17
C THR A 445 12.82 -22.50 25.63
N LEU A 446 12.66 -23.48 26.52
CA LEU A 446 12.55 -23.24 27.97
C LEU A 446 13.87 -22.66 28.51
N VAL A 447 13.78 -21.59 29.31
CA VAL A 447 14.94 -20.96 29.93
C VAL A 447 14.83 -21.02 31.45
N GLN A 448 15.91 -21.44 32.11
CA GLN A 448 16.01 -21.39 33.56
C GLN A 448 16.24 -19.96 34.03
N LYS A 449 15.71 -19.60 35.20
CA LYS A 449 15.76 -18.22 35.72
C LYS A 449 17.20 -17.65 35.82
N LYS A 450 18.20 -18.50 36.08
CA LYS A 450 19.62 -18.11 36.13
C LYS A 450 20.25 -17.83 34.77
N ASP A 451 19.65 -18.33 33.69
CA ASP A 451 20.16 -18.28 32.31
C ASP A 451 19.40 -17.24 31.46
N LEU A 452 18.59 -16.38 32.12
CA LEU A 452 17.81 -15.33 31.48
C LEU A 452 18.71 -14.34 30.75
N GLN A 453 18.34 -14.03 29.51
CA GLN A 453 18.97 -13.05 28.65
C GLN A 453 17.94 -12.03 28.16
N PRO A 454 18.33 -10.75 27.94
CA PRO A 454 17.41 -9.76 27.42
C PRO A 454 16.69 -10.24 26.16
N GLY A 455 15.37 -10.07 26.13
CA GLY A 455 14.49 -10.60 25.09
C GLY A 455 13.73 -11.87 25.50
N ASP A 456 14.20 -12.65 26.47
CA ASP A 456 13.45 -13.81 26.97
C ASP A 456 12.07 -13.40 27.50
N LEU A 457 11.04 -14.17 27.15
CA LEU A 457 9.68 -13.92 27.61
C LEU A 457 9.45 -14.57 28.96
N LEU A 458 8.89 -13.81 29.91
CA LEU A 458 8.62 -14.20 31.29
C LEU A 458 7.12 -14.39 31.46
N PHE A 459 6.70 -15.54 31.98
CA PHE A 459 5.28 -15.88 32.10
C PHE A 459 4.82 -15.94 33.54
N PHE A 460 3.62 -15.40 33.79
CA PHE A 460 3.04 -15.27 35.12
C PHE A 460 1.62 -15.86 35.14
N ALA A 461 1.32 -16.60 36.21
CA ALA A 461 0.03 -17.27 36.40
C ALA A 461 -0.61 -16.91 37.73
N TYR A 462 -1.94 -16.94 37.73
CA TYR A 462 -2.74 -16.72 38.94
C TYR A 462 -2.38 -17.75 40.03
N ASN A 463 -2.88 -17.55 41.24
CA ASN A 463 -2.67 -18.46 42.37
C ASN A 463 -1.18 -18.69 42.67
N LYS A 464 -0.39 -17.62 42.66
CA LYS A 464 1.06 -17.65 42.95
C LYS A 464 1.81 -18.62 42.01
N GLY A 465 1.56 -18.51 40.71
CA GLY A 465 2.24 -19.30 39.68
C GLY A 465 1.69 -20.71 39.46
N LYS A 466 0.61 -21.10 40.13
CA LYS A 466 0.02 -22.46 40.03
C LYS A 466 -1.23 -22.55 39.16
N GLY A 467 -1.77 -21.40 38.73
CA GLY A 467 -3.01 -21.31 37.96
C GLY A 467 -2.80 -21.16 36.46
N ILE A 468 -3.76 -20.50 35.81
CA ILE A 468 -3.70 -20.20 34.38
C ILE A 468 -2.77 -19.00 34.15
N ILE A 469 -1.95 -19.09 33.11
CA ILE A 469 -1.11 -17.97 32.64
C ILE A 469 -2.01 -16.82 32.18
N HIS A 470 -1.81 -15.65 32.76
CA HIS A 470 -2.60 -14.45 32.46
C HIS A 470 -1.76 -13.27 32.02
N HIS A 471 -0.44 -13.33 32.20
CA HIS A 471 0.45 -12.23 31.86
C HIS A 471 1.79 -12.71 31.29
N VAL A 472 2.38 -11.88 30.43
CA VAL A 472 3.71 -12.06 29.87
C VAL A 472 4.47 -10.73 29.89
N GLY A 473 5.75 -10.79 30.25
CA GLY A 473 6.70 -9.69 30.12
C GLY A 473 7.93 -10.12 29.33
N MET A 474 8.81 -9.18 29.01
CA MET A 474 10.09 -9.45 28.36
C MET A 474 11.23 -9.06 29.30
N TYR A 475 12.16 -9.98 29.55
CA TYR A 475 13.32 -9.71 30.37
C TYR A 475 14.17 -8.62 29.73
N ALA A 476 14.54 -7.60 30.52
CA ALA A 476 15.25 -6.41 30.07
C ALA A 476 16.72 -6.38 30.54
N GLY A 477 17.18 -7.46 31.19
CA GLY A 477 18.49 -7.50 31.85
C GLY A 477 18.45 -6.94 33.27
N ASN A 478 19.51 -7.17 34.05
CA ASN A 478 19.70 -6.62 35.40
C ASN A 478 18.51 -6.86 36.35
N GLY A 479 17.84 -8.00 36.25
CA GLY A 479 16.66 -8.31 37.07
C GLY A 479 15.40 -7.50 36.73
N GLN A 480 15.39 -6.77 35.62
CA GLN A 480 14.26 -5.97 35.15
C GLN A 480 13.50 -6.65 34.03
N MET A 481 12.25 -6.24 33.83
CA MET A 481 11.43 -6.62 32.69
C MET A 481 10.66 -5.42 32.14
N ILE A 482 10.39 -5.44 30.85
CA ILE A 482 9.47 -4.53 30.16
C ILE A 482 8.18 -5.27 29.81
N HIS A 483 7.02 -4.64 30.04
CA HIS A 483 5.71 -5.27 29.81
C HIS A 483 4.60 -4.25 29.57
N ALA A 484 3.45 -4.69 29.03
CA ALA A 484 2.19 -3.95 29.05
C ALA A 484 1.28 -4.54 30.13
N PRO A 485 1.21 -3.97 31.34
CA PRO A 485 0.71 -4.66 32.53
C PRO A 485 -0.81 -4.83 32.62
N ASN A 486 -1.58 -3.75 32.51
CA ASN A 486 -3.03 -3.76 32.70
C ASN A 486 -3.66 -2.39 32.35
N PRO A 487 -5.01 -2.29 32.26
CA PRO A 487 -5.70 -1.04 31.87
C PRO A 487 -5.45 0.22 32.71
N LYS A 488 -4.87 0.12 33.91
CA LYS A 488 -4.55 1.27 34.78
C LYS A 488 -3.19 1.89 34.47
N ARG A 489 -2.37 1.22 33.67
CA ARG A 489 -0.94 1.51 33.51
C ARG A 489 -0.55 1.52 32.03
N THR A 490 0.65 1.99 31.78
CA THR A 490 1.30 2.00 30.47
C THR A 490 2.32 0.88 30.38
N VAL A 491 2.85 0.64 29.18
CA VAL A 491 4.10 -0.08 29.03
C VAL A 491 5.16 0.59 29.90
N GLU A 492 5.94 -0.22 30.59
CA GLU A 492 6.89 0.24 31.61
C GLU A 492 7.99 -0.80 31.83
N ILE A 493 9.11 -0.35 32.41
CA ILE A 493 10.21 -1.20 32.86
C ILE A 493 10.18 -1.26 34.39
N ILE A 494 10.10 -2.46 34.95
CA ILE A 494 10.06 -2.68 36.40
C ILE A 494 10.97 -3.83 36.84
N PRO A 495 11.41 -3.88 38.11
CA PRO A 495 12.06 -5.06 38.66
C PRO A 495 11.14 -6.29 38.60
N MET A 496 11.68 -7.45 38.22
CA MET A 496 10.95 -8.73 38.27
C MET A 496 10.54 -9.13 39.70
N THR A 497 11.16 -8.51 40.70
CA THR A 497 10.87 -8.72 42.13
C THR A 497 9.66 -7.93 42.62
N ALA A 498 9.06 -7.07 41.79
CA ALA A 498 7.83 -6.38 42.13
C ALA A 498 6.66 -7.38 42.24
N GLU A 499 5.79 -7.20 43.22
CA GLU A 499 4.55 -7.98 43.30
C GLU A 499 3.49 -7.42 42.32
N PRO A 500 2.62 -8.28 41.75
CA PRO A 500 2.50 -9.72 42.00
C PRO A 500 3.50 -10.60 41.22
N TYR A 501 4.31 -10.02 40.34
CA TYR A 501 5.15 -10.77 39.38
C TYR A 501 6.17 -11.70 40.06
N LYS A 502 6.73 -11.30 41.20
CA LYS A 502 7.62 -12.15 41.99
C LYS A 502 6.95 -13.46 42.41
N SER A 503 5.73 -13.37 42.96
CA SER A 503 5.00 -14.53 43.46
C SER A 503 4.29 -15.34 42.35
N GLU A 504 4.04 -14.73 41.21
CA GLU A 504 3.32 -15.36 40.08
C GLU A 504 4.22 -15.94 38.99
N TYR A 505 5.55 -15.76 39.05
CA TYR A 505 6.48 -16.26 38.05
C TYR A 505 6.38 -17.79 37.88
N VAL A 506 6.24 -18.23 36.63
CA VAL A 506 6.10 -19.65 36.27
C VAL A 506 7.31 -20.15 35.48
N SER A 507 7.60 -19.50 34.36
CA SER A 507 8.61 -19.98 33.39
C SER A 507 9.10 -18.85 32.51
N ALA A 508 10.16 -19.13 31.76
CA ALA A 508 10.67 -18.25 30.71
C ALA A 508 10.88 -18.99 29.40
N ARG A 509 10.68 -18.30 28.27
CA ARG A 509 10.88 -18.84 26.91
C ARG A 509 11.78 -17.93 26.08
N ARG A 510 12.71 -18.55 25.36
CA ARG A 510 13.56 -17.89 24.36
C ARG A 510 13.07 -18.18 22.95
N TYR A 511 12.89 -17.13 22.17
CA TYR A 511 12.46 -17.21 20.76
C TYR A 511 13.56 -16.84 19.77
N VAL A 512 14.64 -16.22 20.24
CA VAL A 512 15.85 -15.96 19.45
C VAL A 512 16.71 -17.23 19.44
N LYS A 513 16.99 -17.77 18.25
CA LYS A 513 17.78 -19.00 18.06
C LYS A 513 19.25 -18.74 17.82
#